data_AF-A0A524ACY8-F1
#
_entry.id   AF-A0A524ACY8-F1
#
_cell.length_a   1.000
_cell.length_b   1.000
_cell.length_c   1.000
_cell.angle_alpha   90.00
_cell.angle_beta   90.00
_cell.angle_gamma   90.00
#
_symmetry.space_group_name_H-M   'P 1'
#
loop_
_entity.id
_entity.type
_entity.pdbx_description
1 polymer ?
#
loop_
_entity_poly.entity_id
_entity_poly.type
_entity_poly.pdbx_seq_one_letter_code
_entity_poly.pdbx_strand_id
1 'polypeptide(L)'
;MSDTIPPHFSGFLYAPSSENGVYLLIGLLWEYLPYQFAIEEFEVDPHLAGYDHTKYLDAKAKYYVDDSWEDATIEFKLCSSGLRRDVKDHPGIYADFLICWEHDAPDVEQHVGKIIALKDIFKSLPEHQRRRIILYPDKIAKVGRSQVEISDLLKRFSMKNREKIERLLAEWPQARGAKAEILFLRGRDTVFRACAYASEHIIVTKWSSEAVCQELIERFKGEQLQTSVKVPLDSLRLDDISEFVELMEASSYE
;
A
#
# COMPACT_ATOMS: atom_id res chain seq x y z
N MET A 1 2.02 -3.36 37.02
CA MET A 1 1.75 -4.01 35.71
C MET A 1 3.07 -4.05 34.97
N SER A 2 3.47 -5.17 34.36
CA SER A 2 4.84 -5.33 33.85
C SER A 2 5.07 -4.53 32.57
N ASP A 3 6.18 -3.78 32.53
CA ASP A 3 6.62 -2.90 31.43
C ASP A 3 7.19 -3.67 30.22
N THR A 4 6.57 -4.78 29.85
CA THR A 4 7.08 -5.67 28.79
C THR A 4 6.35 -5.38 27.47
N ILE A 5 7.06 -4.74 26.54
CA ILE A 5 6.55 -4.47 25.18
C ILE A 5 6.28 -5.81 24.48
N PRO A 6 5.06 -6.06 23.95
CA PRO A 6 4.75 -7.31 23.27
C PRO A 6 5.65 -7.56 22.05
N PRO A 7 6.05 -8.81 21.76
CA PRO A 7 6.95 -9.15 20.64
C PRO A 7 6.37 -8.89 19.24
N HIS A 8 5.11 -8.46 19.14
CA HIS A 8 4.43 -8.07 17.89
C HIS A 8 3.84 -6.65 17.95
N PHE A 9 4.40 -5.81 18.81
CA PHE A 9 3.97 -4.44 19.02
C PHE A 9 4.31 -3.55 17.81
N SER A 10 3.31 -2.84 17.30
CA SER A 10 3.46 -1.90 16.17
C SER A 10 2.61 -0.63 16.30
N GLY A 11 2.06 -0.32 17.49
CA GLY A 11 1.19 0.83 17.74
C GLY A 11 1.65 1.68 18.95
N PHE A 12 0.78 2.54 19.48
CA PHE A 12 1.08 3.40 20.63
C PHE A 12 0.44 2.85 21.92
N LEU A 13 1.21 2.22 22.81
CA LEU A 13 0.73 1.77 24.14
C LEU A 13 0.19 2.93 25.01
N TYR A 14 0.55 4.17 24.68
CA TYR A 14 0.23 5.38 25.42
C TYR A 14 -0.26 6.49 24.48
N ALA A 15 -0.93 7.51 25.03
CA ALA A 15 -1.24 8.72 24.28
C ALA A 15 0.05 9.29 23.61
N PRO A 16 -0.07 9.94 22.44
CA PRO A 16 1.08 10.57 21.81
C PRO A 16 1.67 11.61 22.78
N SER A 17 3.00 11.68 22.84
CA SER A 17 3.73 12.62 23.69
C SER A 17 4.45 13.71 22.88
N SER A 18 4.31 13.68 21.56
CA SER A 18 4.92 14.62 20.63
C SER A 18 4.09 14.75 19.35
N GLU A 19 4.39 15.79 18.55
CA GLU A 19 3.78 16.02 17.24
C GLU A 19 4.00 14.82 16.30
N ASN A 20 5.22 14.27 16.23
CA ASN A 20 5.53 13.02 15.50
C ASN A 20 4.58 11.86 15.83
N GLY A 21 4.11 11.79 17.09
CA GLY A 21 3.12 10.80 17.50
C GLY A 21 1.76 11.01 16.85
N VAL A 22 1.36 12.27 16.65
CA VAL A 22 0.13 12.66 15.95
C VAL A 22 0.18 12.25 14.49
N TYR A 23 1.29 12.52 13.79
CA TYR A 23 1.49 12.08 12.40
C TYR A 23 1.28 10.57 12.21
N LEU A 24 1.89 9.75 13.07
CA LEU A 24 1.74 8.29 12.99
C LEU A 24 0.30 7.85 13.30
N LEU A 25 -0.36 8.49 14.27
CA LEU A 25 -1.76 8.18 14.61
C LEU A 25 -2.74 8.49 13.49
N ILE A 26 -2.47 9.50 12.67
CA ILE A 26 -3.31 9.84 11.51
C ILE A 26 -3.35 8.68 10.52
N GLY A 27 -2.20 8.05 10.25
CA GLY A 27 -2.15 6.86 9.41
C GLY A 27 -2.94 5.69 10.01
N LEU A 28 -2.94 5.54 11.33
CA LEU A 28 -3.69 4.47 12.02
C LEU A 28 -5.19 4.75 12.11
N LEU A 29 -5.58 6.03 12.09
CA LEU A 29 -6.97 6.49 12.17
C LEU A 29 -7.54 6.90 10.80
N TRP A 30 -6.84 6.63 9.71
CA TRP A 30 -7.13 7.17 8.38
C TRP A 30 -8.57 6.94 7.92
N GLU A 31 -9.08 5.72 8.10
CA GLU A 31 -10.45 5.35 7.72
C GLU A 31 -11.55 5.97 8.61
N TYR A 32 -11.16 6.57 9.73
CA TYR A 32 -12.06 7.19 10.71
C TYR A 32 -11.99 8.72 10.69
N LEU A 33 -11.16 9.30 9.80
CA LEU A 33 -11.09 10.75 9.65
C LEU A 33 -12.40 11.28 9.05
N PRO A 34 -12.87 12.46 9.47
CA PRO A 34 -14.10 13.06 8.96
C PRO A 34 -14.00 13.53 7.50
N TYR A 35 -12.79 13.60 6.96
CA TYR A 35 -12.51 14.01 5.58
C TYR A 35 -11.56 13.00 4.93
N GLN A 36 -11.73 12.79 3.62
CA GLN A 36 -10.78 12.03 2.82
C GLN A 36 -9.66 12.96 2.37
N PHE A 37 -8.42 12.56 2.61
CA PHE A 37 -7.23 13.32 2.24
C PHE A 37 -6.37 12.56 1.24
N ALA A 38 -5.55 13.29 0.51
CA ALA A 38 -4.38 12.79 -0.20
C ALA A 38 -3.21 13.75 0.11
N ILE A 39 -2.27 13.33 0.95
CA ILE A 39 -1.09 14.16 1.27
C ILE A 39 -0.12 14.10 0.09
N GLU A 40 0.24 15.25 -0.46
CA GLU A 40 1.06 15.38 -1.66
C GLU A 40 2.52 15.74 -1.31
N GLU A 41 2.72 16.56 -0.28
CA GLU A 41 4.03 17.11 0.09
C GLU A 41 4.09 17.37 1.61
N PHE A 42 5.29 17.28 2.18
CA PHE A 42 5.60 17.62 3.57
C PHE A 42 6.63 18.74 3.62
N GLU A 43 6.64 19.51 4.71
CA GLU A 43 7.58 20.63 4.92
C GLU A 43 7.54 21.65 3.77
N VAL A 44 6.35 22.21 3.54
CA VAL A 44 6.05 23.08 2.40
C VAL A 44 6.67 24.45 2.61
N ASP A 45 7.55 24.85 1.69
CA ASP A 45 8.16 26.17 1.69
C ASP A 45 7.12 27.25 1.35
N PRO A 46 6.87 28.22 2.24
CA PRO A 46 5.83 29.21 2.03
C PRO A 46 6.13 30.16 0.87
N HIS A 47 7.41 30.42 0.57
CA HIS A 47 7.79 31.32 -0.52
C HIS A 47 7.58 30.68 -1.88
N LEU A 48 7.85 29.37 -2.00
CA LEU A 48 7.59 28.62 -3.23
C LEU A 48 6.10 28.38 -3.45
N ALA A 49 5.34 28.21 -2.36
CA ALA A 49 3.89 28.02 -2.39
C ALA A 49 3.10 29.34 -2.56
N GLY A 50 3.76 30.50 -2.41
CA GLY A 50 3.13 31.81 -2.58
C GLY A 50 2.30 32.27 -1.38
N TYR A 51 2.64 31.81 -0.17
CA TYR A 51 1.97 32.23 1.07
C TYR A 51 2.55 33.55 1.60
N ASP A 52 1.71 34.31 2.30
CA ASP A 52 2.07 35.61 2.90
C ASP A 52 2.75 35.48 4.28
N HIS A 53 3.03 34.25 4.75
CA HIS A 53 3.71 33.99 6.03
C HIS A 53 5.08 33.34 5.82
N THR A 54 5.91 33.32 6.86
CA THR A 54 7.30 32.80 6.78
C THR A 54 7.48 31.40 7.37
N LYS A 55 6.42 30.80 7.91
CA LYS A 55 6.45 29.43 8.44
C LYS A 55 6.38 28.39 7.32
N TYR A 56 7.24 27.38 7.40
CA TYR A 56 7.05 26.13 6.68
C TYR A 56 5.80 25.43 7.23
N LEU A 57 4.86 25.10 6.34
CA LEU A 57 3.69 24.33 6.72
C LEU A 57 4.06 22.86 6.75
N ASP A 58 3.46 22.12 7.67
CA ASP A 58 3.82 20.72 7.85
C ASP A 58 3.46 19.85 6.64
N ALA A 59 2.33 20.09 5.98
CA ALA A 59 1.97 19.38 4.75
C ALA A 59 1.05 20.15 3.80
N LYS A 60 1.15 19.80 2.51
CA LYS A 60 0.16 20.10 1.47
C LYS A 60 -0.58 18.82 1.11
N ALA A 61 -1.88 18.94 0.96
CA ALA A 61 -2.76 17.83 0.65
C ALA A 61 -3.85 18.26 -0.32
N LYS A 62 -4.61 17.28 -0.79
CA LYS A 62 -5.94 17.47 -1.31
C LYS A 62 -6.95 16.87 -0.35
N TYR A 63 -8.12 17.47 -0.25
CA TYR A 63 -9.24 16.90 0.49
C TYR A 63 -10.48 16.80 -0.40
N TYR A 64 -11.26 15.74 -0.20
CA TYR A 64 -12.43 15.48 -1.03
C TYR A 64 -13.67 16.14 -0.43
N VAL A 65 -14.31 17.04 -1.19
CA VAL A 65 -15.50 17.79 -0.81
C VAL A 65 -16.36 18.07 -2.05
N ASP A 66 -17.69 17.97 -1.91
CA ASP A 66 -18.66 18.25 -2.98
C ASP A 66 -18.31 17.59 -4.33
N ASP A 67 -18.01 16.29 -4.27
CA ASP A 67 -17.61 15.44 -5.40
C ASP A 67 -16.31 15.85 -6.12
N SER A 68 -15.49 16.71 -5.52
CA SER A 68 -14.24 17.21 -6.10
C SER A 68 -13.07 17.18 -5.11
N TRP A 69 -11.85 17.21 -5.64
CA TRP A 69 -10.64 17.36 -4.84
C TRP A 69 -10.22 18.82 -4.81
N GLU A 70 -10.14 19.39 -3.61
CA GLU A 70 -9.66 20.75 -3.37
C GLU A 70 -8.28 20.73 -2.72
N ASP A 71 -7.45 21.73 -3.03
CA ASP A 71 -6.15 21.91 -2.39
C ASP A 71 -6.34 22.30 -0.92
N ALA A 72 -5.48 21.80 -0.05
CA ALA A 72 -5.47 22.10 1.36
C ALA A 72 -4.06 22.11 1.95
N THR A 73 -3.91 22.89 3.00
CA THR A 73 -2.73 22.95 3.86
C THR A 73 -3.05 22.35 5.22
N ILE A 74 -2.07 21.63 5.79
CA ILE A 74 -2.23 20.93 7.05
C ILE A 74 -1.12 21.31 8.01
N GLU A 75 -1.50 21.57 9.26
CA GLU A 75 -0.64 21.71 10.42
C GLU A 75 -0.91 20.58 11.41
N PHE A 76 0.14 20.04 12.03
CA PHE A 76 0.04 18.98 13.02
C PHE A 76 0.55 19.48 14.36
N LYS A 77 -0.26 19.34 15.41
CA LYS A 77 0.13 19.71 16.77
C LYS A 77 -0.20 18.62 17.77
N LEU A 78 0.59 18.50 18.83
CA LEU A 78 0.20 17.63 19.96
C LEU A 78 -1.10 18.16 20.58
N CYS A 79 -1.12 19.44 20.92
CA CYS A 79 -2.31 20.16 21.38
C CYS A 79 -2.55 21.37 20.49
N SER A 80 -3.81 21.73 20.22
CA SER A 80 -4.14 22.90 19.40
C SER A 80 -3.52 24.21 19.91
N SER A 81 -3.32 24.34 21.22
CA SER A 81 -2.63 25.45 21.86
C SER A 81 -1.19 25.66 21.35
N GLY A 82 -0.56 24.64 20.78
CA GLY A 82 0.75 24.72 20.15
C GLY A 82 0.78 25.72 18.98
N LEU A 83 -0.33 25.87 18.26
CA LEU A 83 -0.44 26.81 17.14
C LEU A 83 -0.28 28.28 17.59
N ARG A 84 -0.55 28.61 18.86
CA ARG A 84 -0.36 29.99 19.37
C ARG A 84 1.08 30.47 19.24
N ARG A 85 2.06 29.56 19.39
CA ARG A 85 3.47 29.91 19.21
C ARG A 85 3.74 30.28 17.76
N ASP A 86 3.24 29.46 16.83
CA ASP A 86 3.42 29.69 15.40
C ASP A 86 2.75 30.98 14.94
N VAL A 87 1.54 31.28 15.42
CA VAL A 87 0.84 32.55 15.13
C VAL A 87 1.62 33.75 15.64
N LYS A 88 2.24 33.63 16.83
CA LYS A 88 3.05 34.70 17.41
C LYS A 88 4.33 34.93 16.61
N ASP A 89 5.01 33.85 16.21
CA ASP A 89 6.31 33.90 15.54
C ASP A 89 6.14 34.19 14.03
N HIS A 90 4.99 33.82 13.46
CA HIS A 90 4.62 34.00 12.06
C HIS A 90 3.22 34.60 11.93
N PRO A 91 3.08 35.92 12.12
CA PRO A 91 1.80 36.61 11.99
C PRO A 91 1.18 36.37 10.61
N GLY A 92 -0.13 36.09 10.58
CA GLY A 92 -0.85 35.82 9.33
C GLY A 92 -0.77 34.37 8.85
N ILE A 93 -0.13 33.46 9.60
CA ILE A 93 -0.24 32.03 9.33
C ILE A 93 -1.71 31.58 9.33
N TYR A 94 -2.05 30.78 8.32
CA TYR A 94 -3.35 30.15 8.18
C TYR A 94 -3.15 28.76 7.57
N ALA A 95 -3.85 27.77 8.12
CA ALA A 95 -3.88 26.42 7.57
C ALA A 95 -5.33 25.94 7.38
N ASP A 96 -5.62 25.25 6.28
CA ASP A 96 -6.98 24.75 6.02
C ASP A 96 -7.39 23.70 7.06
N PHE A 97 -6.42 22.90 7.52
CA PHE A 97 -6.62 21.89 8.57
C PHE A 97 -5.55 21.99 9.66
N LEU A 98 -5.99 21.93 10.91
CA LEU A 98 -5.16 21.61 12.05
C LEU A 98 -5.53 20.22 12.56
N ILE A 99 -4.61 19.27 12.43
CA ILE A 99 -4.78 17.93 12.99
C ILE A 99 -4.00 17.84 14.29
N CYS A 100 -4.70 17.57 15.38
CA CYS A 100 -4.09 17.50 16.69
C CYS A 100 -4.53 16.28 17.49
N TRP A 101 -3.74 15.89 18.50
CA TRP A 101 -4.23 14.89 19.44
C TRP A 101 -5.38 15.48 20.27
N GLU A 102 -5.17 16.64 20.90
CA GLU A 102 -6.15 17.29 21.75
C GLU A 102 -6.42 18.73 21.35
N HIS A 103 -7.71 19.06 21.19
CA HIS A 103 -8.15 20.42 21.00
C HIS A 103 -8.47 21.06 22.35
N ASP A 104 -7.53 21.90 22.83
CA ASP A 104 -7.51 22.55 24.15
C ASP A 104 -7.57 24.08 24.07
N ALA A 105 -7.66 24.66 22.87
CA ALA A 105 -7.54 26.09 22.63
C ALA A 105 -8.50 26.59 21.54
N PRO A 106 -9.76 26.93 21.88
CA PRO A 106 -10.74 27.42 20.91
C PRO A 106 -10.34 28.73 20.21
N ASP A 107 -9.52 29.56 20.86
CA ASP A 107 -9.02 30.82 20.29
C ASP A 107 -8.15 30.63 19.04
N VAL A 108 -7.58 29.43 18.82
CA VAL A 108 -6.77 29.19 17.62
C VAL A 108 -7.62 28.89 16.38
N GLU A 109 -8.93 28.67 16.53
CA GLU A 109 -9.85 28.39 15.42
C GLU A 109 -9.87 29.50 14.37
N GLN A 110 -9.63 30.76 14.76
CA GLN A 110 -9.59 31.88 13.83
C GLN A 110 -8.38 31.85 12.86
N HIS A 111 -7.40 30.98 13.11
CA HIS A 111 -6.18 30.82 12.31
C HIS A 111 -6.22 29.57 11.44
N VAL A 112 -7.32 28.81 11.45
CA VAL A 112 -7.43 27.55 10.72
C VAL A 112 -8.83 27.35 10.15
N GLY A 113 -8.93 26.63 9.03
CA GLY A 113 -10.23 26.32 8.45
C GLY A 113 -11.01 25.31 9.27
N LYS A 114 -10.36 24.19 9.62
CA LYS A 114 -10.97 23.03 10.29
C LYS A 114 -10.00 22.42 11.30
N ILE A 115 -10.52 21.96 12.44
CA ILE A 115 -9.74 21.24 13.45
C ILE A 115 -10.18 19.77 13.49
N ILE A 116 -9.20 18.86 13.46
CA ILE A 116 -9.42 17.42 13.62
C ILE A 116 -8.72 16.97 14.90
N ALA A 117 -9.50 16.73 15.95
CA ALA A 117 -9.02 16.22 17.23
C ALA A 117 -9.03 14.68 17.25
N LEU A 118 -7.86 14.06 17.10
CA LEU A 118 -7.72 12.60 17.02
C LEU A 118 -8.12 11.89 18.31
N LYS A 119 -7.99 12.54 19.48
CA LYS A 119 -8.42 11.99 20.77
C LYS A 119 -9.91 11.72 20.80
N ASP A 120 -10.71 12.60 20.20
CA ASP A 120 -12.17 12.46 20.18
C ASP A 120 -12.61 11.37 19.21
N ILE A 121 -12.01 11.36 18.01
CA ILE A 121 -12.18 10.27 17.03
C ILE A 121 -11.84 8.94 17.70
N PHE A 122 -10.65 8.81 18.27
CA PHE A 122 -10.21 7.59 18.93
C PHE A 122 -11.14 7.16 20.06
N LYS A 123 -11.58 8.09 20.92
CA LYS A 123 -12.48 7.77 22.04
C LYS A 123 -13.88 7.35 21.59
N SER A 124 -14.35 7.86 20.45
CA SER A 124 -15.65 7.49 19.87
C SER A 124 -15.70 6.05 19.34
N LEU A 125 -14.53 5.46 19.05
CA LEU A 125 -14.46 4.10 18.53
C LEU A 125 -14.79 3.03 19.60
N PRO A 126 -15.47 1.94 19.20
CA PRO A 126 -15.64 0.76 20.04
C PRO A 126 -14.32 0.24 20.60
N GLU A 127 -14.34 -0.31 21.82
CA GLU A 127 -13.14 -0.78 22.52
C GLU A 127 -12.29 -1.75 21.68
N HIS A 128 -12.94 -2.67 20.94
CA HIS A 128 -12.24 -3.62 20.08
C HIS A 128 -11.48 -2.93 18.94
N GLN A 129 -12.01 -1.86 18.35
CA GLN A 129 -11.34 -1.07 17.31
C GLN A 129 -10.18 -0.27 17.91
N ARG A 130 -10.38 0.36 19.08
CA ARG A 130 -9.30 1.06 19.81
C ARG A 130 -8.13 0.14 20.13
N ARG A 131 -8.42 -1.09 20.58
CA ARG A 131 -7.39 -2.11 20.88
C ARG A 131 -6.67 -2.58 19.62
N ARG A 132 -7.37 -2.68 18.48
CA ARG A 132 -6.72 -2.91 17.18
C ARG A 132 -5.78 -1.76 16.88
N ILE A 133 -6.26 -0.52 16.78
CA ILE A 133 -5.42 0.66 16.46
C ILE A 133 -4.15 0.79 17.33
N ILE A 134 -4.24 0.52 18.64
CA ILE A 134 -3.12 0.70 19.60
C ILE A 134 -2.24 -0.55 19.80
N LEU A 135 -2.83 -1.73 20.02
CA LEU A 135 -2.07 -2.93 20.45
C LEU A 135 -1.77 -3.87 19.28
N TYR A 136 -2.69 -3.94 18.33
CA TYR A 136 -2.63 -4.82 17.18
C TYR A 136 -3.11 -4.05 15.95
N PRO A 137 -2.43 -2.94 15.58
CA PRO A 137 -2.88 -2.21 14.40
C PRO A 137 -2.87 -3.26 13.32
N ASP A 138 -3.97 -3.36 12.58
CA ASP A 138 -4.03 -4.32 11.51
C ASP A 138 -2.80 -4.02 10.67
N LYS A 139 -1.79 -4.91 10.71
CA LYS A 139 -0.70 -4.86 9.76
C LYS A 139 -1.44 -4.75 8.46
N ILE A 140 -1.36 -3.61 7.76
CA ILE A 140 -2.12 -3.35 6.53
C ILE A 140 -2.14 -4.67 5.80
N ALA A 141 -3.27 -5.38 5.92
CA ALA A 141 -3.24 -6.81 5.69
C ALA A 141 -3.03 -6.85 4.20
N LYS A 142 -1.81 -7.16 3.72
CA LYS A 142 -1.40 -7.13 2.31
C LYS A 142 -2.65 -7.37 1.50
N VAL A 143 -3.26 -6.30 0.97
CA VAL A 143 -4.69 -6.20 0.63
C VAL A 143 -5.23 -7.59 0.45
N GLY A 144 -5.93 -8.10 1.49
CA GLY A 144 -6.26 -9.52 1.63
C GLY A 144 -6.56 -10.07 0.25
N ARG A 145 -5.66 -10.95 -0.26
CA ARG A 145 -5.58 -11.35 -1.67
C ARG A 145 -7.00 -11.58 -2.19
N SER A 146 -7.61 -10.58 -2.82
CA SER A 146 -8.89 -10.80 -3.46
C SER A 146 -8.55 -11.75 -4.58
N GLN A 147 -8.98 -13.00 -4.42
CA GLN A 147 -8.88 -13.97 -5.49
C GLN A 147 -9.82 -13.43 -6.57
N VAL A 148 -9.23 -12.87 -7.61
CA VAL A 148 -9.97 -12.53 -8.82
C VAL A 148 -10.24 -13.85 -9.53
N GLU A 149 -11.45 -14.03 -10.06
CA GLU A 149 -11.76 -15.20 -10.86
C GLU A 149 -10.79 -15.31 -12.05
N ILE A 150 -10.28 -16.52 -12.30
CA ILE A 150 -9.31 -16.75 -13.39
C ILE A 150 -9.90 -16.32 -14.74
N SER A 151 -11.21 -16.49 -14.93
CA SER A 151 -11.93 -16.06 -16.14
C SER A 151 -11.81 -14.55 -16.39
N ASP A 152 -11.78 -13.72 -15.35
CA ASP A 152 -11.60 -12.27 -15.48
C ASP A 152 -10.15 -11.89 -15.74
N LEU A 153 -9.20 -12.67 -15.21
CA LEU A 153 -7.77 -12.49 -15.51
C LEU A 153 -7.44 -12.90 -16.94
N LEU A 154 -8.04 -13.97 -17.47
CA LEU A 154 -7.86 -14.43 -18.85
C LEU A 154 -8.25 -13.36 -19.89
N LYS A 155 -9.27 -12.54 -19.60
CA LYS A 155 -9.70 -11.44 -20.46
C LYS A 155 -8.61 -10.38 -20.67
N ARG A 156 -7.63 -10.29 -19.78
CA ARG A 156 -6.53 -9.31 -19.84
C ARG A 156 -5.43 -9.72 -20.82
N PHE A 157 -5.33 -11.01 -21.14
CA PHE A 157 -4.39 -11.50 -22.14
C PHE A 157 -4.97 -11.30 -23.55
N SER A 158 -4.08 -11.00 -24.49
CA SER A 158 -4.31 -10.99 -25.93
C SER A 158 -4.89 -12.32 -26.38
N MET A 159 -5.67 -12.31 -27.48
CA MET A 159 -6.28 -13.53 -28.02
C MET A 159 -5.25 -14.66 -28.25
N LYS A 160 -4.08 -14.30 -28.79
CA LYS A 160 -2.98 -15.25 -29.07
C LYS A 160 -2.43 -15.91 -27.80
N ASN A 161 -2.24 -15.14 -26.72
CA ASN A 161 -1.66 -15.68 -25.50
C ASN A 161 -2.70 -16.23 -24.53
N ARG A 162 -3.98 -15.86 -24.67
CA ARG A 162 -5.08 -16.46 -23.90
C ARG A 162 -5.15 -17.96 -24.11
N GLU A 163 -5.05 -18.42 -25.37
CA GLU A 163 -5.03 -19.85 -25.70
C GLU A 163 -3.88 -20.59 -25.00
N LYS A 164 -2.71 -19.95 -24.89
CA LYS A 164 -1.55 -20.50 -24.17
C LYS A 164 -1.82 -20.61 -22.67
N ILE A 165 -2.42 -19.58 -22.07
CA ILE A 165 -2.78 -19.61 -20.65
C ILE A 165 -3.87 -20.66 -20.39
N GLU A 166 -4.87 -20.79 -21.25
CA GLU A 166 -5.90 -21.83 -21.15
C GLU A 166 -5.28 -23.24 -21.22
N ARG A 167 -4.29 -23.44 -22.10
CA ARG A 167 -3.56 -24.71 -22.17
C ARG A 167 -2.73 -24.96 -20.91
N LEU A 168 -2.02 -23.96 -20.39
CA LEU A 168 -1.31 -24.06 -19.11
C LEU A 168 -2.26 -24.40 -17.95
N LEU A 169 -3.46 -23.81 -17.91
CA LEU A 169 -4.48 -24.11 -16.89
C LEU A 169 -5.01 -25.54 -17.02
N ALA A 170 -5.13 -26.06 -18.24
CA ALA A 170 -5.56 -27.44 -18.48
C ALA A 170 -4.51 -28.46 -18.03
N GLU A 171 -3.22 -28.17 -18.25
CA GLU A 171 -2.11 -29.05 -17.87
C GLU A 171 -1.67 -28.87 -16.41
N TRP A 172 -1.95 -27.72 -15.79
CA TRP A 172 -1.63 -27.41 -14.40
C TRP A 172 -2.89 -27.05 -13.59
N PRO A 173 -3.64 -28.04 -13.08
CA PRO A 173 -4.94 -27.80 -12.44
C PRO A 173 -4.84 -27.05 -11.10
N GLN A 174 -3.67 -27.03 -10.46
CA GLN A 174 -3.43 -26.30 -9.21
C GLN A 174 -3.13 -24.82 -9.46
N ALA A 175 -4.04 -24.11 -10.16
CA ALA A 175 -3.93 -22.69 -10.40
C ALA A 175 -4.93 -21.89 -9.56
N ARG A 176 -4.57 -20.64 -9.22
CA ARG A 176 -5.49 -19.69 -8.58
C ARG A 176 -5.31 -18.28 -9.12
N GLY A 177 -6.38 -17.50 -9.17
CA GLY A 177 -6.27 -16.07 -9.41
C GLY A 177 -5.70 -15.31 -8.20
N ALA A 178 -4.87 -14.32 -8.48
CA ALA A 178 -4.45 -13.27 -7.56
C ALA A 178 -4.97 -11.90 -8.06
N LYS A 179 -4.51 -10.79 -7.47
CA LYS A 179 -4.98 -9.43 -7.81
C LYS A 179 -4.88 -9.11 -9.31
N ALA A 180 -3.80 -9.56 -9.96
CA ALA A 180 -3.53 -9.26 -11.36
C ALA A 180 -2.76 -10.36 -12.11
N GLU A 181 -2.60 -11.53 -11.49
CA GLU A 181 -1.78 -12.64 -11.98
C GLU A 181 -2.52 -13.95 -11.76
N ILE A 182 -2.25 -14.92 -12.63
CA ILE A 182 -2.68 -16.30 -12.41
C ILE A 182 -1.48 -17.04 -11.81
N LEU A 183 -1.65 -17.59 -10.62
CA LEU A 183 -0.61 -18.29 -9.88
C LEU A 183 -0.72 -19.79 -10.11
N PHE A 184 0.37 -20.42 -10.56
CA PHE A 184 0.47 -21.85 -10.75
C PHE A 184 1.22 -22.46 -9.57
N LEU A 185 0.51 -23.26 -8.78
CA LEU A 185 0.93 -23.69 -7.46
C LEU A 185 1.37 -25.14 -7.42
N ARG A 186 2.30 -25.44 -6.52
CA ARG A 186 2.57 -26.79 -6.02
C ARG A 186 2.42 -26.78 -4.51
N GLY A 187 1.33 -27.36 -4.01
CA GLY A 187 0.99 -27.26 -2.59
C GLY A 187 0.79 -25.80 -2.16
N ARG A 188 1.66 -25.28 -1.27
CA ARG A 188 1.60 -23.89 -0.81
C ARG A 188 2.46 -22.92 -1.63
N ASP A 189 3.33 -23.45 -2.47
CA ASP A 189 4.32 -22.69 -3.21
C ASP A 189 3.82 -22.27 -4.57
N THR A 190 4.19 -21.06 -5.01
CA THR A 190 4.02 -20.63 -6.40
C THR A 190 5.26 -21.05 -7.19
N VAL A 191 5.06 -21.87 -8.21
CA VAL A 191 6.14 -22.33 -9.10
C VAL A 191 6.38 -21.28 -10.17
N PHE A 192 5.29 -20.84 -10.80
CA PHE A 192 5.29 -19.74 -11.76
C PHE A 192 3.97 -18.97 -11.73
N ARG A 193 3.96 -17.82 -12.40
CA ARG A 193 2.79 -16.93 -12.50
C ARG A 193 2.68 -16.37 -13.91
N ALA A 194 1.46 -16.26 -14.43
CA ALA A 194 1.18 -15.58 -15.69
C ALA A 194 0.71 -14.14 -15.42
N CYS A 195 1.30 -13.20 -16.15
CA CYS A 195 1.14 -11.76 -15.94
C CYS A 195 0.72 -11.06 -17.24
N ALA A 196 -0.24 -10.15 -17.15
CA ALA A 196 -0.74 -9.32 -18.27
C ALA A 196 -0.65 -7.82 -17.92
N TYR A 197 0.56 -7.36 -17.56
CA TYR A 197 0.82 -5.96 -17.20
C TYR A 197 1.27 -5.16 -18.44
N ALA A 198 2.47 -4.56 -18.41
CA ALA A 198 3.08 -3.85 -19.53
C ALA A 198 3.47 -4.78 -20.70
N SER A 199 3.77 -6.05 -20.41
CA SER A 199 3.95 -7.10 -21.41
C SER A 199 3.41 -8.43 -20.87
N GLU A 200 2.99 -9.31 -21.77
CA GLU A 200 2.46 -10.63 -21.44
C GLU A 200 3.62 -11.62 -21.24
N HIS A 201 3.75 -12.16 -20.04
CA HIS A 201 4.88 -13.02 -19.68
C HIS A 201 4.53 -13.98 -18.54
N ILE A 202 5.38 -15.00 -18.39
CA ILE A 202 5.41 -15.90 -17.24
C ILE A 202 6.62 -15.52 -16.38
N ILE A 203 6.44 -15.46 -15.06
CA ILE A 203 7.55 -15.37 -14.11
C ILE A 203 7.67 -16.71 -13.41
N VAL A 204 8.78 -17.40 -13.63
CA VAL A 204 9.14 -18.63 -12.93
C VAL A 204 9.91 -18.25 -11.67
N THR A 205 9.40 -18.66 -10.51
CA THR A 205 9.97 -18.33 -9.19
C THR A 205 10.64 -19.51 -8.51
N LYS A 206 10.45 -20.73 -9.03
CA LYS A 206 11.11 -21.95 -8.54
C LYS A 206 11.48 -22.87 -9.71
N TRP A 207 12.67 -23.45 -9.66
CA TRP A 207 13.18 -24.48 -10.58
C TRP A 207 14.09 -25.46 -9.80
N SER A 208 14.23 -26.71 -10.24
CA SER A 208 15.04 -27.72 -9.51
C SER A 208 16.55 -27.51 -9.62
N SER A 209 17.01 -26.94 -10.73
CA SER A 209 18.43 -26.94 -11.05
C SER A 209 18.81 -25.82 -11.99
N GLU A 210 20.10 -25.47 -11.98
CA GLU A 210 20.65 -24.50 -12.92
C GLU A 210 20.41 -24.91 -14.38
N ALA A 211 20.38 -26.21 -14.69
CA ALA A 211 20.07 -26.70 -16.03
C ALA A 211 18.65 -26.30 -16.49
N VAL A 212 17.64 -26.41 -15.61
CA VAL A 212 16.28 -25.95 -15.91
C VAL A 212 16.25 -24.44 -16.11
N CYS A 213 16.99 -23.68 -15.30
CA CYS A 213 17.13 -22.24 -15.46
C CYS A 213 17.70 -21.86 -16.85
N GLN A 214 18.77 -22.53 -17.27
CA GLN A 214 19.37 -22.30 -18.59
C GLN A 214 18.41 -22.69 -19.71
N GLU A 215 17.65 -23.78 -19.57
CA GLU A 215 16.65 -24.16 -20.57
C GLU A 215 15.53 -23.12 -20.69
N LEU A 216 15.07 -22.54 -19.58
CA LEU A 216 14.13 -21.40 -19.59
C LEU A 216 14.68 -20.20 -20.37
N ILE A 217 15.97 -19.90 -20.19
CA ILE A 217 16.63 -18.77 -20.85
C ILE A 217 16.82 -19.04 -22.35
N GLU A 218 17.41 -20.18 -22.71
CA GLU A 218 17.84 -20.46 -24.08
C GLU A 218 16.66 -20.80 -24.99
N ARG A 219 15.81 -21.73 -24.54
CA ARG A 219 14.70 -22.27 -25.33
C ARG A 219 13.53 -21.31 -25.36
N PHE A 220 13.13 -20.80 -24.19
CA PHE A 220 11.95 -19.95 -24.07
C PHE A 220 12.29 -18.45 -24.06
N LYS A 221 13.53 -18.07 -24.37
CA LYS A 221 13.99 -16.67 -24.39
C LYS A 221 13.74 -15.96 -23.07
N GLY A 222 13.92 -16.70 -21.97
CA GLY A 222 13.82 -16.17 -20.62
C GLY A 222 14.89 -15.14 -20.31
N GLU A 223 14.53 -14.15 -19.50
CA GLU A 223 15.43 -13.16 -18.92
C GLU A 223 15.64 -13.49 -17.44
N GLN A 224 16.88 -13.74 -17.04
CA GLN A 224 17.22 -13.96 -15.64
C GLN A 224 17.06 -12.65 -14.86
N LEU A 225 16.20 -12.69 -13.84
CA LEU A 225 16.09 -11.67 -12.81
C LEU A 225 16.82 -12.14 -11.54
N GLN A 226 16.84 -11.31 -10.49
CA GLN A 226 17.60 -11.61 -9.27
C GLN A 226 17.25 -12.98 -8.66
N THR A 227 15.96 -13.35 -8.60
CA THR A 227 15.48 -14.60 -7.99
C THR A 227 14.41 -15.30 -8.83
N SER A 228 14.29 -14.95 -10.11
CA SER A 228 13.25 -15.48 -10.99
C SER A 228 13.67 -15.43 -12.45
N VAL A 229 13.00 -16.19 -13.31
CA VAL A 229 13.16 -16.10 -14.76
C VAL A 229 11.88 -15.53 -15.36
N LYS A 230 12.01 -14.48 -16.18
CA LYS A 230 10.89 -13.88 -16.91
C LYS A 230 10.87 -14.45 -18.33
N VAL A 231 9.86 -15.23 -18.65
CA VAL A 231 9.65 -15.83 -19.98
C VAL A 231 8.56 -15.05 -20.72
N PRO A 232 8.86 -14.35 -21.83
CA PRO A 232 7.83 -13.70 -22.63
C PRO A 232 6.80 -14.72 -23.14
N LEU A 233 5.50 -14.42 -23.08
CA LEU A 233 4.50 -15.35 -23.61
C LEU A 233 4.61 -15.49 -25.13
N ASP A 234 5.13 -14.48 -25.82
CA ASP A 234 5.34 -14.52 -27.26
C ASP A 234 6.43 -15.52 -27.72
N SER A 235 7.41 -15.83 -26.88
CA SER A 235 8.43 -16.84 -27.17
C SER A 235 7.99 -18.26 -26.83
N LEU A 236 7.00 -18.43 -25.96
CA LEU A 236 6.38 -19.72 -25.67
C LEU A 236 5.39 -20.09 -26.79
N ARG A 237 5.72 -21.09 -27.62
CA ARG A 237 4.80 -21.60 -28.65
C ARG A 237 3.76 -22.51 -27.99
N LEU A 238 2.58 -22.63 -28.61
CA LEU A 238 1.50 -23.46 -28.09
C LEU A 238 1.94 -24.93 -27.93
N ASP A 239 2.71 -25.44 -28.90
CA ASP A 239 3.22 -26.82 -28.90
C ASP A 239 4.31 -27.06 -27.83
N ASP A 240 4.98 -26.01 -27.33
CA ASP A 240 6.01 -26.17 -26.30
C ASP A 240 5.43 -26.13 -24.87
N ILE A 241 4.10 -25.97 -24.70
CA ILE A 241 3.50 -25.81 -23.38
C ILE A 241 3.66 -27.07 -22.52
N SER A 242 3.46 -28.25 -23.10
CA SER A 242 3.63 -29.51 -22.38
C SER A 242 5.06 -29.70 -21.89
N GLU A 243 6.04 -29.38 -22.72
CA GLU A 243 7.45 -29.46 -22.33
C GLU A 243 7.80 -28.39 -21.28
N PHE A 244 7.24 -27.18 -21.38
CA PHE A 244 7.38 -26.15 -20.35
C PHE A 244 6.80 -26.64 -18.99
N VAL A 245 5.61 -27.24 -19.00
CA VAL A 245 4.98 -27.81 -17.80
C VAL A 245 5.83 -28.92 -17.22
N GLU A 246 6.32 -29.85 -18.05
CA GLU A 246 7.20 -30.94 -17.62
C GLU A 246 8.49 -30.42 -16.97
N LEU A 247 9.11 -29.36 -17.50
CA LEU A 247 10.27 -28.72 -16.87
C LEU A 247 9.93 -28.15 -15.50
N MET A 248 8.75 -27.54 -15.37
CA MET A 248 8.28 -27.03 -14.09
C MET A 248 7.92 -28.17 -13.14
N GLU A 249 7.40 -29.29 -13.61
CA GLU A 249 7.09 -30.50 -12.84
C GLU A 249 8.35 -31.21 -12.33
N ALA A 250 9.30 -31.47 -13.22
CA ALA A 250 10.63 -32.04 -12.95
C ALA A 250 11.47 -31.19 -11.99
N SER A 251 10.97 -30.01 -11.60
CA SER A 251 11.55 -29.17 -10.57
C SER A 251 11.49 -29.74 -9.13
N SER A 252 11.28 -31.06 -8.98
CA SER A 252 11.26 -31.78 -7.70
C SER A 252 12.52 -32.61 -7.51
N TYR A 253 13.38 -32.23 -6.56
CA TYR A 253 14.02 -33.12 -5.58
C TYR A 253 14.54 -32.28 -4.40
N GLU A 254 14.21 -32.76 -3.20
CA GLU A 254 14.64 -32.38 -1.82
C GLU A 254 14.23 -31.01 -1.24
#